data_AF-A0A821XCE4-F1
#
_entry.id   AF-A0A821XCE4-F1
#
_cell.length_a   1.000
_cell.length_b   1.000
_cell.length_c   1.000
_cell.angle_alpha   90.00
_cell.angle_beta   90.00
_cell.angle_gamma   90.00
#
_symmetry.space_group_name_H-M   'P 1'
#
loop_
_entity.id
_entity.type
_entity.pdbx_description
1 polymer ?
#
loop_
_entity_poly.entity_id
_entity_poly.type
_entity_poly.pdbx_seq_one_letter_code
_entity_poly.pdbx_strand_id
1 'polypeptide(L)'
;MSQLSTSATHEKNSIKIMKEVKGQLEIIPNYLTKQNISFKELMHQVLSSIITTTEKLNNNMDELRKIAILLYKIMVIQTYQYLWKTYLKSGTGQLIVPSETKQKLSYPTTLSIWPKEIKTIVLSNKKDKTNENEICLKFVNDQLNALQHQLKQYQQELNIKANNFQGYTISIQEKLMTYIEENLNSSLSKKIDHQVELIHYDYHIQALKLEYFQHKPNEYQKQLMIQICQSNYEQETSEQEYELLKQKIAYYNLPSQSFECSTISHHPLIDSIQNLTVQEALKKQFKEVAIQSRITLFNMYLKSAEDQR
;
A
#
# COMPACT_ATOMS: atom_id res chain seq x y z
N MET A 1 -13.08 -24.84 -33.11
CA MET A 1 -12.10 -25.19 -32.05
C MET A 1 -11.35 -23.92 -31.72
N SER A 2 -11.39 -23.30 -30.53
CA SER A 2 -11.72 -23.82 -29.20
C SER A 2 -12.34 -22.67 -28.37
N GLN A 3 -13.60 -22.84 -27.96
CA GLN A 3 -14.14 -22.17 -26.78
C GLN A 3 -14.00 -23.15 -25.63
N LEU A 4 -13.14 -22.86 -24.65
CA LEU A 4 -13.12 -23.59 -23.38
C LEU A 4 -13.00 -22.59 -22.21
N SER A 5 -14.15 -22.40 -21.56
CA SER A 5 -14.34 -22.61 -20.12
C SER A 5 -13.41 -21.87 -19.15
N THR A 6 -13.72 -20.61 -18.84
CA THR A 6 -13.26 -19.93 -17.61
C THR A 6 -14.40 -19.36 -16.75
N SER A 7 -15.68 -19.50 -17.16
CA SER A 7 -16.82 -18.93 -16.41
C SER A 7 -17.27 -19.76 -15.19
N ALA A 8 -16.93 -21.04 -15.10
CA ALA A 8 -17.43 -21.95 -14.06
C ALA A 8 -16.61 -21.98 -12.75
N THR A 9 -15.43 -21.35 -12.71
CA THR A 9 -14.52 -21.37 -11.55
C THR A 9 -14.78 -20.27 -10.53
N HIS A 10 -15.47 -19.19 -10.91
CA HIS A 10 -15.49 -17.94 -10.13
C HIS A 10 -16.77 -17.70 -9.34
N GLU A 11 -17.89 -18.28 -9.75
CA GLU A 11 -19.14 -18.35 -8.96
C GLU A 11 -18.97 -19.23 -7.69
N LYS A 12 -17.94 -20.10 -7.68
CA LYS A 12 -17.63 -21.01 -6.56
C LYS A 12 -17.04 -20.33 -5.33
N ASN A 13 -16.39 -19.17 -5.44
CA ASN A 13 -15.51 -18.63 -4.37
C ASN A 13 -16.22 -17.76 -3.30
N SER A 14 -17.22 -16.96 -3.67
CA SER A 14 -18.02 -16.16 -2.72
C SER A 14 -18.95 -17.03 -1.86
N ILE A 15 -19.51 -18.05 -2.51
CA ILE A 15 -20.19 -19.17 -1.88
C ILE A 15 -19.23 -19.97 -0.98
N LYS A 16 -17.92 -20.00 -1.28
CA LYS A 16 -16.94 -20.86 -0.60
C LYS A 16 -16.70 -20.47 0.85
N ILE A 17 -16.47 -19.20 1.20
CA ILE A 17 -16.12 -18.84 2.59
C ILE A 17 -17.32 -19.07 3.52
N MET A 18 -18.52 -18.67 3.12
CA MET A 18 -19.72 -18.93 3.94
C MET A 18 -20.19 -20.40 3.89
N LYS A 19 -19.99 -21.13 2.79
CA LYS A 19 -20.14 -22.59 2.79
C LYS A 19 -19.04 -23.29 3.59
N GLU A 20 -17.86 -22.70 3.72
CA GLU A 20 -16.75 -23.23 4.51
C GLU A 20 -17.06 -23.05 6.00
N VAL A 21 -17.56 -21.88 6.42
CA VAL A 21 -18.09 -21.69 7.78
C VAL A 21 -19.24 -22.66 8.05
N LYS A 22 -20.26 -22.70 7.19
CA LYS A 22 -21.41 -23.62 7.37
C LYS A 22 -20.98 -25.09 7.36
N GLY A 23 -20.09 -25.48 6.45
CA GLY A 23 -19.55 -26.83 6.36
C GLY A 23 -18.70 -27.22 7.58
N GLN A 24 -17.88 -26.30 8.11
CA GLN A 24 -17.13 -26.53 9.35
C GLN A 24 -18.02 -26.58 10.59
N LEU A 25 -19.18 -25.90 10.57
CA LEU A 25 -20.18 -25.96 11.64
C LEU A 25 -21.05 -27.22 11.57
N GLU A 26 -21.21 -27.81 10.39
CA GLU A 26 -21.96 -29.05 10.17
C GLU A 26 -21.12 -30.30 10.47
N ILE A 27 -19.82 -30.25 10.22
CA ILE A 27 -18.90 -31.37 10.48
C ILE A 27 -18.45 -31.35 11.94
N ILE A 28 -18.78 -32.41 12.69
CA ILE A 28 -18.21 -32.64 14.02
C ILE A 28 -16.75 -33.06 13.83
N PRO A 29 -15.77 -32.33 14.38
CA PRO A 29 -14.37 -32.67 14.18
C PRO A 29 -14.02 -33.99 14.89
N ASN A 30 -13.11 -34.76 14.28
CA ASN A 30 -12.73 -36.09 14.76
C ASN A 30 -12.32 -36.10 16.23
N TYR A 31 -11.66 -35.04 16.71
CA TYR A 31 -11.21 -34.91 18.10
C TYR A 31 -12.33 -34.67 19.11
N LEU A 32 -13.58 -34.44 18.69
CA LEU A 32 -14.78 -34.37 19.55
C LEU A 32 -15.71 -35.58 19.38
N THR A 33 -15.35 -36.54 18.53
CA THR A 33 -16.17 -37.74 18.30
C THR A 33 -16.08 -38.73 19.46
N LYS A 34 -17.04 -39.67 19.54
CA LYS A 34 -17.04 -40.72 20.58
C LYS A 34 -15.82 -41.64 20.51
N GLN A 35 -15.18 -41.71 19.34
CA GLN A 35 -14.10 -42.64 19.03
C GLN A 35 -12.72 -42.09 19.42
N ASN A 36 -12.61 -40.78 19.68
CA ASN A 36 -11.34 -40.18 20.06
C ASN A 36 -11.00 -40.49 21.53
N ILE A 37 -9.84 -41.13 21.74
CA ILE A 37 -9.40 -41.61 23.05
C ILE A 37 -9.13 -40.44 24.00
N SER A 38 -8.37 -39.43 23.57
CA SER A 38 -7.99 -38.27 24.39
C SER A 38 -9.22 -37.47 24.85
N PHE A 39 -10.19 -37.27 23.96
CA PHE A 39 -11.44 -36.62 24.34
C PHE A 39 -12.25 -37.48 25.31
N LYS A 40 -12.32 -38.79 25.09
CA LYS A 40 -13.00 -39.71 26.00
C LYS A 40 -12.36 -39.68 27.41
N GLU A 41 -11.03 -39.64 27.49
CA GLU A 41 -10.28 -39.52 28.74
C GLU A 41 -10.58 -38.21 29.46
N LEU A 42 -10.56 -37.07 28.74
CA LEU A 42 -10.94 -35.77 29.29
C LEU A 42 -12.35 -35.80 29.90
N MET A 43 -13.30 -36.41 29.19
CA MET A 43 -14.69 -36.52 29.63
C MET A 43 -14.83 -37.41 30.87
N HIS A 44 -14.10 -38.52 30.93
CA HIS A 44 -14.04 -39.35 32.12
C HIS A 44 -13.43 -38.61 33.32
N GLN A 45 -12.37 -37.83 33.12
CA GLN A 45 -11.79 -36.99 34.18
C GLN A 45 -12.79 -35.98 34.70
N VAL A 46 -13.48 -35.26 33.81
CA VAL A 46 -14.54 -34.30 34.16
C VAL A 46 -15.66 -35.01 34.93
N LEU A 47 -16.18 -36.14 34.44
CA LEU A 47 -17.30 -36.82 35.07
C LEU A 47 -16.95 -37.50 36.39
N SER A 48 -15.71 -37.97 36.54
CA SER A 48 -15.21 -38.55 37.80
C SER A 48 -15.26 -37.55 38.95
N SER A 49 -15.18 -36.25 38.66
CA SER A 49 -15.33 -35.18 39.67
C SER A 49 -16.80 -34.85 40.02
N ILE A 50 -17.78 -35.42 39.33
CA ILE A 50 -19.20 -35.01 39.44
C ILE A 50 -20.11 -36.17 39.87
N ILE A 51 -19.83 -37.41 39.45
CA ILE A 51 -20.79 -38.52 39.52
C ILE A 51 -20.19 -39.77 40.17
N THR A 52 -20.99 -40.44 40.99
CA THR A 52 -20.62 -41.67 41.73
C THR A 52 -21.19 -42.97 41.14
N THR A 53 -22.08 -42.94 40.14
CA THR A 53 -22.74 -44.14 39.58
C THR A 53 -22.60 -44.31 38.05
N THR A 54 -22.47 -45.56 37.61
CA THR A 54 -22.06 -45.95 36.24
C THR A 54 -23.11 -45.70 35.15
N GLU A 55 -24.41 -45.86 35.41
CA GLU A 55 -25.47 -45.59 34.41
C GLU A 55 -25.65 -44.10 34.11
N LYS A 56 -25.55 -43.24 35.14
CA LYS A 56 -25.56 -41.78 34.97
C LYS A 56 -24.33 -41.30 34.18
N LEU A 57 -23.21 -42.02 34.27
CA LEU A 57 -21.96 -41.68 33.59
C LEU A 57 -22.12 -41.66 32.06
N ASN A 58 -22.77 -42.67 31.47
CA ASN A 58 -22.91 -42.77 30.01
C ASN A 58 -23.84 -41.69 29.43
N ASN A 59 -24.95 -41.37 30.11
CA ASN A 59 -25.84 -40.29 29.67
C ASN A 59 -25.15 -38.91 29.80
N ASN A 60 -24.41 -38.71 30.89
CA ASN A 60 -23.72 -37.45 31.15
C ASN A 60 -22.51 -37.24 30.22
N MET A 61 -21.84 -38.31 29.76
CA MET A 61 -20.83 -38.25 28.68
C MET A 61 -21.41 -37.67 27.39
N ASP A 62 -22.60 -38.12 26.99
CA ASP A 62 -23.22 -37.68 25.75
C ASP A 62 -23.72 -36.23 25.84
N GLU A 63 -24.24 -35.81 26.99
CA GLU A 63 -24.63 -34.40 27.20
C GLU A 63 -23.41 -33.46 27.27
N LEU A 64 -22.34 -33.83 27.98
CA LEU A 64 -21.09 -33.05 27.93
C LEU A 64 -20.55 -32.96 26.52
N ARG A 65 -20.69 -34.03 25.70
CA ARG A 65 -20.19 -33.99 24.32
C ARG A 65 -20.99 -32.97 23.50
N LYS A 66 -22.30 -32.91 23.69
CA LYS A 66 -23.14 -31.88 23.05
C LYS A 66 -22.72 -30.48 23.49
N ILE A 67 -22.40 -30.28 24.77
CA ILE A 67 -21.85 -29.01 25.29
C ILE A 67 -20.51 -28.67 24.62
N ALA A 68 -19.58 -29.62 24.53
CA ALA A 68 -18.29 -29.42 23.86
C ALA A 68 -18.43 -29.07 22.38
N ILE A 69 -19.37 -29.71 21.67
CA ILE A 69 -19.68 -29.38 20.26
C ILE A 69 -20.20 -27.95 20.14
N LEU A 70 -21.05 -27.49 21.06
CA LEU A 70 -21.54 -26.10 21.07
C LEU A 70 -20.41 -25.10 21.33
N LEU A 71 -19.53 -25.39 22.29
CA LEU A 71 -18.34 -24.57 22.55
C LEU A 71 -17.45 -24.47 21.31
N TYR A 72 -17.20 -25.59 20.61
CA TYR A 72 -16.47 -25.60 19.35
C TYR A 72 -17.12 -24.71 18.29
N LYS A 73 -18.44 -24.82 18.07
CA LYS A 73 -19.15 -23.99 17.09
C LYS A 73 -19.04 -22.50 17.42
N ILE A 74 -19.14 -22.15 18.70
CA ILE A 74 -18.96 -20.78 19.19
C ILE A 74 -17.55 -20.26 18.85
N MET A 75 -16.51 -21.04 19.17
CA MET A 75 -15.12 -20.64 18.93
C MET A 75 -14.80 -20.51 17.44
N VAL A 76 -15.32 -21.40 16.58
CA VAL A 76 -15.21 -21.28 15.13
C VAL A 76 -15.84 -19.97 14.64
N ILE A 77 -17.06 -19.66 15.07
CA ILE A 77 -17.74 -18.40 14.69
C ILE A 77 -16.94 -17.19 15.14
N GLN A 78 -16.42 -17.19 16.37
CA GLN A 78 -15.60 -16.09 16.90
C GLN A 78 -14.32 -15.89 16.07
N THR A 79 -13.67 -16.98 15.65
CA THR A 79 -12.49 -16.94 14.79
C THR A 79 -12.81 -16.32 13.42
N TYR A 80 -13.94 -16.67 12.82
CA TYR A 80 -14.38 -16.04 11.57
C TYR A 80 -14.83 -14.58 11.77
N GLN A 81 -15.48 -14.25 12.89
CA GLN A 81 -15.80 -12.86 13.22
C GLN A 81 -14.54 -12.00 13.33
N TYR A 82 -13.43 -12.55 13.85
CA TYR A 82 -12.15 -11.87 13.88
C TYR A 82 -11.68 -11.51 12.45
N LEU A 83 -11.67 -12.47 11.53
CA LEU A 83 -11.34 -12.23 10.12
C LEU A 83 -12.23 -11.15 9.49
N TRP A 84 -13.55 -11.26 9.64
CA TRP A 84 -14.50 -10.31 9.03
C TRP A 84 -14.41 -8.91 9.63
N LYS A 85 -14.09 -8.79 10.92
CA LYS A 85 -13.78 -7.50 11.56
C LYS A 85 -12.50 -6.90 10.98
N THR A 86 -11.49 -7.70 10.66
CA THR A 86 -10.26 -7.23 9.97
C THR A 86 -10.59 -6.70 8.57
N TYR A 87 -11.41 -7.41 7.79
CA TYR A 87 -11.90 -6.90 6.50
C TYR A 87 -12.63 -5.55 6.64
N LEU A 88 -13.50 -5.43 7.65
CA LEU A 88 -14.22 -4.18 7.92
C LEU A 88 -13.26 -3.04 8.30
N LYS A 89 -12.28 -3.29 9.18
CA LYS A 89 -11.26 -2.30 9.57
C LYS A 89 -10.43 -1.84 8.38
N SER A 90 -10.03 -2.76 7.50
CA SER A 90 -9.34 -2.42 6.24
C SER A 90 -10.19 -1.50 5.37
N GLY A 91 -11.45 -1.88 5.12
CA GLY A 91 -12.38 -1.12 4.29
C GLY A 91 -12.83 0.22 4.87
N THR A 92 -12.75 0.40 6.19
CA THR A 92 -13.10 1.67 6.87
C THR A 92 -11.87 2.53 7.19
N GLY A 93 -10.66 2.05 6.86
CA GLY A 93 -9.42 2.75 7.15
C GLY A 93 -9.00 2.75 8.62
N GLN A 94 -9.56 1.84 9.42
CA GLN A 94 -9.29 1.68 10.86
C GLN A 94 -8.32 0.52 11.15
N LEU A 95 -7.67 -0.03 10.12
CA LEU A 95 -6.78 -1.18 10.28
C LEU A 95 -5.46 -0.81 10.95
N ILE A 96 -4.96 0.40 10.70
CA ILE A 96 -3.82 0.98 11.39
C ILE A 96 -4.37 2.00 12.39
N VAL A 97 -4.48 1.61 13.65
CA VAL A 97 -4.71 2.57 14.73
C VAL A 97 -3.37 3.22 15.03
N PRO A 98 -3.23 4.55 14.96
CA PRO A 98 -1.99 5.22 15.33
C PRO A 98 -1.64 4.86 16.76
N SER A 99 -0.57 4.10 16.93
CA SER A 99 0.00 3.87 18.25
C SER A 99 0.68 5.17 18.66
N GLU A 100 0.40 5.67 19.87
CA GLU A 100 0.97 6.93 20.39
C GLU A 100 2.50 6.91 20.52
N THR A 101 3.14 5.76 20.33
CA THR A 101 4.57 5.58 20.49
C THR A 101 5.28 5.18 19.19
N LYS A 102 6.05 6.15 18.70
CA LYS A 102 7.31 6.06 17.94
C LYS A 102 7.17 5.81 16.43
N GLN A 103 7.67 6.82 15.70
CA GLN A 103 7.81 6.96 14.25
C GLN A 103 6.50 7.27 13.51
N LYS A 104 6.22 8.57 13.43
CA LYS A 104 5.22 9.18 12.54
C LYS A 104 5.57 8.89 11.08
N LEU A 105 5.19 7.72 10.58
CA LEU A 105 4.57 7.66 9.26
C LEU A 105 3.14 8.17 9.50
N SER A 106 2.95 9.47 9.29
CA SER A 106 1.66 10.12 9.48
C SER A 106 0.75 9.75 8.31
N TYR A 107 0.30 8.49 8.27
CA TYR A 107 -0.68 8.08 7.29
C TYR A 107 -1.95 8.92 7.47
N PRO A 108 -2.61 9.38 6.39
CA PRO A 108 -3.97 9.86 6.51
C PRO A 108 -4.83 8.73 7.06
N THR A 109 -5.30 8.90 8.30
CA THR A 109 -5.92 7.91 9.19
C THR A 109 -7.28 7.38 8.74
N THR A 110 -7.63 7.56 7.47
CA THR A 110 -8.97 7.30 6.92
C THR A 110 -8.89 6.66 5.53
N LEU A 111 -7.83 5.90 5.25
CA LEU A 111 -7.67 5.29 3.95
C LEU A 111 -8.49 4.00 3.85
N SER A 112 -9.65 4.09 3.21
CA SER A 112 -10.53 2.97 2.89
C SER A 112 -9.90 2.09 1.80
N ILE A 113 -9.38 0.93 2.19
CA ILE A 113 -8.83 -0.07 1.26
C ILE A 113 -9.58 -1.39 1.48
N TRP A 114 -10.41 -1.75 0.51
CA TRP A 114 -11.02 -3.08 0.49
C TRP A 114 -10.06 -4.10 -0.10
N PRO A 115 -9.80 -5.23 0.61
CA PRO A 115 -8.99 -6.31 0.08
C PRO A 115 -9.55 -6.87 -1.22
N LYS A 116 -8.65 -7.36 -2.08
CA LYS A 116 -9.00 -7.84 -3.42
C LYS A 116 -10.01 -8.99 -3.37
N GLU A 117 -9.98 -9.84 -2.34
CA GLU A 117 -11.00 -10.89 -2.22
C GLU A 117 -12.40 -10.30 -2.10
N ILE A 118 -12.59 -9.27 -1.26
CA ILE A 118 -13.89 -8.61 -1.06
C ILE A 118 -14.34 -7.91 -2.33
N LYS A 119 -13.45 -7.12 -2.95
CA LYS A 119 -13.75 -6.43 -4.21
C LYS A 119 -14.18 -7.41 -5.30
N THR A 120 -13.46 -8.52 -5.42
CA THR A 120 -13.75 -9.57 -6.41
C THR A 120 -15.12 -10.20 -6.16
N ILE A 121 -15.45 -10.51 -4.90
CA ILE A 121 -16.74 -11.11 -4.50
C ILE A 121 -17.92 -10.17 -4.80
N VAL A 122 -17.73 -8.87 -4.59
CA VAL A 122 -18.79 -7.88 -4.68
C VAL A 122 -19.01 -7.41 -6.13
N LEU A 123 -17.92 -7.17 -6.86
CA LEU A 123 -17.95 -6.64 -8.22
C LEU A 123 -18.28 -7.71 -9.28
N SER A 124 -18.12 -9.00 -8.97
CA SER A 124 -18.54 -10.08 -9.88
C SER A 124 -20.06 -10.12 -10.10
N ASN A 125 -20.86 -9.46 -9.25
CA ASN A 125 -22.31 -9.55 -9.25
C ASN A 125 -23.03 -8.33 -9.86
N LYS A 126 -22.32 -7.28 -10.31
CA LYS A 126 -22.96 -6.08 -10.90
C LYS A 126 -22.13 -5.44 -12.01
N LYS A 127 -22.80 -5.09 -13.12
CA LYS A 127 -22.26 -4.30 -14.25
C LYS A 127 -22.32 -2.78 -14.03
N ASP A 128 -23.03 -2.32 -13.00
CA ASP A 128 -23.24 -0.90 -12.76
C ASP A 128 -22.19 -0.33 -11.81
N LYS A 129 -21.62 0.81 -12.21
CA LYS A 129 -20.66 1.64 -11.46
C LYS A 129 -21.32 2.34 -10.24
N THR A 130 -22.13 1.64 -9.47
CA THR A 130 -22.61 2.15 -8.18
C THR A 130 -21.47 2.08 -7.16
N ASN A 131 -21.53 2.95 -6.13
CA ASN A 131 -20.50 3.20 -5.12
C ASN A 131 -19.89 1.89 -4.55
N GLU A 132 -18.74 1.44 -5.08
CA GLU A 132 -18.05 0.18 -4.75
C GLU A 132 -17.87 0.01 -3.23
N ASN A 133 -17.55 1.11 -2.54
CA ASN A 133 -17.32 1.12 -1.11
C ASN A 133 -18.59 0.81 -0.30
N GLU A 134 -19.73 1.36 -0.67
CA GLU A 134 -21.00 1.07 0.02
C GLU A 134 -21.41 -0.39 -0.16
N ILE A 135 -21.18 -0.95 -1.34
CA ILE A 135 -21.54 -2.34 -1.63
C ILE A 135 -20.63 -3.29 -0.82
N CYS A 136 -19.32 -3.03 -0.78
CA CYS A 136 -18.37 -3.79 0.04
C CYS A 136 -18.70 -3.69 1.53
N LEU A 137 -19.00 -2.48 2.02
CA LEU A 137 -19.38 -2.23 3.40
C LEU A 137 -20.64 -2.99 3.79
N LYS A 138 -21.69 -2.91 2.96
CA LYS A 138 -22.94 -3.63 3.19
C LYS A 138 -22.71 -5.13 3.23
N PHE A 139 -21.97 -5.67 2.25
CA PHE A 139 -21.68 -7.09 2.18
C PHE A 139 -20.97 -7.61 3.43
N VAL A 140 -19.91 -6.94 3.88
CA VAL A 140 -19.15 -7.33 5.08
C VAL A 140 -20.02 -7.24 6.34
N ASN A 141 -20.83 -6.19 6.47
CA ASN A 141 -21.77 -6.06 7.58
C ASN A 141 -22.84 -7.17 7.58
N ASP A 142 -23.38 -7.54 6.42
CA ASP A 142 -24.34 -8.64 6.30
C ASP A 142 -23.72 -9.97 6.77
N GLN A 143 -22.45 -10.24 6.44
CA GLN A 143 -21.75 -11.43 6.94
C GLN A 143 -21.54 -11.40 8.45
N LEU A 144 -21.10 -10.26 9.00
CA LEU A 144 -20.92 -10.09 10.44
C LEU A 144 -22.24 -10.27 11.21
N ASN A 145 -23.33 -9.73 10.68
CA ASN A 145 -24.66 -9.86 11.27
C ASN A 145 -25.15 -11.32 11.25
N ALA A 146 -24.92 -12.05 10.15
CA ALA A 146 -25.27 -13.47 10.06
C ALA A 146 -24.50 -14.30 11.11
N LEU A 147 -23.19 -14.07 11.24
CA LEU A 147 -22.36 -14.73 12.26
C LEU A 147 -22.81 -14.36 13.67
N GLN A 148 -23.14 -13.09 13.92
CA GLN A 148 -23.62 -12.63 15.23
C GLN A 148 -24.94 -13.31 15.62
N HIS A 149 -25.85 -13.47 14.67
CA HIS A 149 -27.11 -14.19 14.89
C HIS A 149 -26.85 -15.66 15.26
N GLN A 150 -26.01 -16.37 14.50
CA GLN A 150 -25.65 -17.76 14.79
C GLN A 150 -24.92 -17.92 16.13
N LEU A 151 -24.02 -16.98 16.46
CA LEU A 151 -23.32 -16.96 17.75
C LEU A 151 -24.33 -16.89 18.91
N LYS A 152 -25.31 -15.99 18.82
CA LYS A 152 -26.34 -15.83 19.85
C LYS A 152 -27.19 -17.09 20.01
N GLN A 153 -27.54 -17.76 18.91
CA GLN A 153 -28.29 -19.02 18.94
C GLN A 153 -27.51 -20.11 19.69
N TYR A 154 -26.24 -20.33 19.35
CA TYR A 154 -25.44 -21.35 20.03
C TYR A 154 -25.12 -21.01 21.48
N GLN A 155 -24.94 -19.72 21.83
CA GLN A 155 -24.79 -19.28 23.21
C GLN A 155 -26.06 -19.55 24.04
N GLN A 156 -27.24 -19.33 23.47
CA GLN A 156 -28.51 -19.65 24.13
C GLN A 156 -28.66 -21.16 24.34
N GLU A 157 -28.38 -21.96 23.31
CA GLU A 157 -28.42 -23.43 23.41
C GLU A 157 -27.42 -23.96 24.44
N LEU A 158 -26.21 -23.40 24.48
CA LEU A 158 -25.19 -23.71 25.47
C LEU A 158 -25.68 -23.40 26.89
N ASN A 159 -26.24 -22.21 27.12
CA ASN A 159 -26.75 -21.81 28.43
C ASN A 159 -27.86 -22.76 28.92
N ILE A 160 -28.78 -23.14 28.03
CA ILE A 160 -29.84 -24.10 28.35
C ILE A 160 -29.23 -25.46 28.74
N LYS A 161 -28.28 -25.98 27.96
CA LYS A 161 -27.64 -27.27 28.24
C LYS A 161 -26.77 -27.25 29.49
N ALA A 162 -25.99 -26.19 29.71
CA ALA A 162 -25.17 -25.99 30.87
C ALA A 162 -26.01 -25.95 32.15
N ASN A 163 -27.12 -25.20 32.14
CA ASN A 163 -28.03 -25.10 33.29
C ASN A 163 -28.74 -26.43 33.60
N ASN A 164 -29.04 -27.23 32.57
CA ASN A 164 -29.67 -28.53 32.73
C ASN A 164 -28.68 -29.65 33.11
N PHE A 165 -27.37 -29.41 33.01
CA PHE A 165 -26.34 -30.38 33.36
C PHE A 165 -25.94 -30.24 34.83
N GLN A 166 -26.39 -31.19 35.66
CA GLN A 166 -26.11 -31.18 37.09
C GLN A 166 -24.60 -31.26 37.37
N GLY A 167 -24.08 -30.27 38.10
CA GLY A 167 -22.65 -30.19 38.43
C GLY A 167 -21.80 -29.56 37.33
N TYR A 168 -22.39 -28.95 36.30
CA TYR A 168 -21.64 -28.09 35.38
C TYR A 168 -21.07 -26.89 36.12
N THR A 169 -19.78 -26.61 35.93
CA THR A 169 -19.07 -25.50 36.57
C THR A 169 -18.23 -24.77 35.54
N ILE A 170 -17.83 -23.54 35.88
CA ILE A 170 -16.92 -22.74 35.06
C ILE A 170 -15.62 -23.52 34.78
N SER A 171 -15.08 -24.23 35.77
CA SER A 171 -13.86 -25.04 35.59
C SER A 171 -14.02 -26.15 34.54
N ILE A 172 -15.21 -26.76 34.43
CA ILE A 172 -15.49 -27.76 33.40
C ILE A 172 -15.54 -27.10 32.02
N GLN A 173 -16.18 -25.93 31.93
CA GLN A 173 -16.22 -25.16 30.70
C GLN A 173 -14.82 -24.77 30.23
N GLU A 174 -13.98 -24.27 31.14
CA GLU A 174 -12.58 -23.91 30.86
C GLU A 174 -11.78 -25.10 30.35
N LYS A 175 -11.86 -26.27 31.02
CA LYS A 175 -11.17 -27.49 30.57
C LYS A 175 -11.59 -27.91 29.15
N LEU A 176 -12.89 -27.86 28.85
CA LEU A 176 -13.39 -28.16 27.51
C LEU A 176 -12.92 -27.14 26.49
N MET A 177 -12.98 -25.85 26.83
CA MET A 177 -12.51 -24.76 25.96
C MET A 177 -11.02 -24.89 25.65
N THR A 178 -10.16 -25.14 26.65
CA THR A 178 -8.72 -25.30 26.44
C THR A 178 -8.43 -26.47 25.49
N TYR A 179 -9.05 -27.63 25.71
CA TYR A 179 -8.88 -28.77 24.82
C TYR A 179 -9.32 -28.47 23.38
N ILE A 180 -10.45 -27.77 23.21
CA ILE A 180 -10.95 -27.37 21.89
C ILE A 180 -10.01 -26.35 21.25
N GLU A 181 -9.52 -25.38 22.02
CA GLU A 181 -8.63 -24.30 21.59
C GLU A 181 -7.30 -24.85 21.07
N GLU A 182 -6.67 -25.77 21.79
CA GLU A 182 -5.43 -26.42 21.36
C GLU A 182 -5.58 -27.11 19.99
N ASN A 183 -6.71 -27.79 19.79
CA ASN A 183 -7.00 -28.48 18.53
C ASN A 183 -7.40 -27.50 17.40
N LEU A 184 -8.16 -26.44 17.71
CA LEU A 184 -8.51 -25.38 16.75
C LEU A 184 -7.29 -24.58 16.31
N ASN A 185 -6.42 -24.21 17.24
CA ASN A 185 -5.19 -23.46 16.99
C ASN A 185 -4.24 -24.19 16.05
N SER A 186 -4.25 -25.52 16.08
CA SER A 186 -3.43 -26.32 15.18
C SER A 186 -3.83 -26.20 13.70
N SER A 187 -5.09 -25.85 13.40
CA SER A 187 -5.65 -25.93 12.04
C SER A 187 -6.32 -24.64 11.57
N LEU A 188 -7.40 -24.21 12.25
CA LEU A 188 -8.23 -23.09 11.82
C LEU A 188 -7.62 -21.74 12.19
N SER A 189 -7.23 -21.55 13.46
CA SER A 189 -6.76 -20.23 13.93
C SER A 189 -5.54 -19.78 13.14
N LYS A 190 -4.54 -20.65 12.96
CA LYS A 190 -3.35 -20.36 12.12
C LYS A 190 -3.68 -19.95 10.69
N LYS A 191 -4.68 -20.59 10.06
CA LYS A 191 -5.11 -20.25 8.70
C LYS A 191 -5.74 -18.86 8.66
N ILE A 192 -6.55 -18.55 9.66
CA ILE A 192 -7.22 -17.25 9.78
C ILE A 192 -6.21 -16.14 10.13
N ASP A 193 -5.30 -16.40 11.06
CA ASP A 193 -4.23 -15.47 11.43
C ASP A 193 -3.36 -15.12 10.22
N HIS A 194 -2.97 -16.13 9.45
CA HIS A 194 -2.23 -15.91 8.20
C HIS A 194 -3.02 -15.05 7.20
N GLN A 195 -4.32 -15.28 7.04
CA GLN A 195 -5.16 -14.42 6.18
C GLN A 195 -5.22 -12.98 6.69
N VAL A 196 -5.31 -12.80 8.01
CA VAL A 196 -5.29 -11.48 8.63
C VAL A 196 -3.96 -10.78 8.39
N GLU A 197 -2.83 -11.47 8.54
CA GLU A 197 -1.50 -10.93 8.23
C GLU A 197 -1.39 -10.47 6.78
N LEU A 198 -1.90 -11.26 5.82
CA LEU A 198 -1.90 -10.89 4.41
C LEU A 198 -2.73 -9.62 4.16
N ILE A 199 -3.88 -9.47 4.83
CA ILE A 199 -4.70 -8.24 4.75
C ILE A 199 -3.91 -7.03 5.28
N HIS A 200 -3.24 -7.19 6.43
CA HIS A 200 -2.41 -6.13 7.00
C HIS A 200 -1.27 -5.72 6.05
N TYR A 201 -0.57 -6.69 5.46
CA TYR A 201 0.53 -6.45 4.54
C TYR A 201 0.08 -5.75 3.26
N ASP A 202 -1.01 -6.23 2.65
CA ASP A 202 -1.58 -5.60 1.44
C ASP A 202 -2.06 -4.17 1.73
N TYR A 203 -2.71 -3.95 2.87
CA TYR A 203 -3.11 -2.61 3.31
C TYR A 203 -1.90 -1.67 3.44
N HIS A 204 -0.82 -2.11 4.06
CA HIS A 204 0.40 -1.30 4.22
C HIS A 204 1.04 -0.96 2.87
N ILE A 205 1.16 -1.93 1.97
CA ILE A 205 1.69 -1.67 0.62
C ILE A 205 0.84 -0.66 -0.12
N GLN A 206 -0.49 -0.79 -0.08
CA GLN A 206 -1.37 0.13 -0.78
C GLN A 206 -1.33 1.53 -0.17
N ALA A 207 -1.27 1.64 1.15
CA ALA A 207 -1.09 2.91 1.84
C ALA A 207 0.23 3.60 1.43
N LEU A 208 1.35 2.87 1.46
CA LEU A 208 2.66 3.39 1.04
C LEU A 208 2.68 3.83 -0.43
N LYS A 209 2.04 3.08 -1.32
CA LYS A 209 1.92 3.47 -2.73
C LYS A 209 1.17 4.79 -2.89
N LEU A 210 0.06 4.94 -2.18
CA LEU A 210 -0.75 6.15 -2.24
C LEU A 210 0.00 7.36 -1.68
N GLU A 211 0.73 7.19 -0.58
CA GLU A 211 1.63 8.21 -0.03
C GLU A 211 2.72 8.60 -1.04
N TYR A 212 3.40 7.62 -1.64
CA TYR A 212 4.39 7.87 -2.69
C TYR A 212 3.80 8.68 -3.86
N PHE A 213 2.57 8.38 -4.29
CA PHE A 213 1.91 9.15 -5.35
C PHE A 213 1.47 10.56 -4.91
N GLN A 214 1.15 10.78 -3.63
CA GLN A 214 0.86 12.13 -3.11
C GLN A 214 2.06 13.07 -3.23
N HIS A 215 3.28 12.54 -3.14
CA HIS A 215 4.50 13.30 -3.36
C HIS A 215 4.78 13.64 -4.84
N LYS A 216 3.90 13.22 -5.76
CA LYS A 216 3.99 13.52 -7.20
C LYS A 216 5.41 13.35 -7.78
N PRO A 217 6.02 12.16 -7.67
CA PRO A 217 7.40 11.92 -8.07
C PRO A 217 7.67 12.27 -9.54
N ASN A 218 6.66 12.12 -10.40
CA ASN A 218 6.76 12.48 -11.83
C ASN A 218 6.88 14.00 -12.03
N GLU A 219 6.24 14.83 -11.19
CA GLU A 219 6.41 16.29 -11.26
C GLU A 219 7.83 16.67 -10.85
N TYR A 220 8.36 16.05 -9.79
CA TYR A 220 9.74 16.26 -9.37
C TYR A 220 10.74 15.84 -10.45
N GLN A 221 10.58 14.65 -11.05
CA GLN A 221 11.42 14.18 -12.15
C GLN A 221 11.34 15.09 -13.38
N LYS A 222 10.14 15.60 -13.71
CA LYS A 222 9.94 16.56 -14.81
C LYS A 222 10.65 17.89 -14.52
N GLN A 223 10.53 18.42 -13.30
CA GLN A 223 11.21 19.65 -12.90
C GLN A 223 12.73 19.50 -12.97
N LEU A 224 13.26 18.40 -12.45
CA LEU A 224 14.69 18.09 -12.53
C LEU A 224 15.18 18.02 -13.98
N MET A 225 14.44 17.36 -14.86
CA MET A 225 14.78 17.29 -16.29
C MET A 225 14.76 18.66 -16.96
N ILE A 226 13.77 19.52 -16.66
CA ILE A 226 13.72 20.89 -17.18
C ILE A 226 14.95 21.69 -16.73
N GLN A 227 15.32 21.59 -15.45
CA GLN A 227 16.50 22.28 -14.91
C GLN A 227 17.80 21.82 -15.60
N ILE A 228 17.97 20.51 -15.81
CA ILE A 228 19.14 19.98 -16.52
C ILE A 228 19.19 20.49 -17.96
N CYS A 229 18.07 20.46 -18.69
CA CYS A 229 18.03 20.97 -20.07
C CYS A 229 18.32 22.47 -20.16
N GLN A 230 17.81 23.28 -19.23
CA GLN A 230 18.09 24.71 -19.17
C GLN A 230 19.57 24.98 -18.87
N SER A 231 20.13 24.31 -17.87
CA SER A 231 21.54 24.43 -17.53
C SER A 231 22.46 24.04 -18.70
N ASN A 232 22.15 22.96 -19.40
CA ASN A 232 22.94 22.54 -20.56
C ASN A 232 22.85 23.53 -21.72
N TYR A 233 21.67 24.09 -21.98
CA TYR A 233 21.47 25.11 -23.01
C TYR A 233 22.23 26.40 -22.68
N GLU A 234 22.16 26.86 -21.42
CA GLU A 234 22.90 28.04 -20.94
C GLU A 234 24.42 27.82 -21.06
N GLN A 235 24.91 26.64 -20.71
CA GLN A 235 26.32 26.29 -20.87
C GLN A 235 26.74 26.29 -22.35
N GLU A 236 25.98 25.64 -23.24
CA GLU A 236 26.30 25.58 -24.67
C GLU A 236 26.30 26.97 -25.32
N THR A 237 25.31 27.81 -24.99
CA THR A 237 25.28 29.20 -25.46
C THR A 237 26.48 30.01 -24.97
N SER A 238 26.86 29.86 -23.70
CA SER A 238 28.04 30.53 -23.15
C SER A 238 29.34 30.06 -23.82
N GLU A 239 29.48 28.77 -24.13
CA GLU A 239 30.63 28.23 -24.87
C GLU A 239 30.70 28.77 -26.29
N GLN A 240 29.57 28.85 -27.00
CA GLN A 240 29.49 29.44 -28.34
C GLN A 240 29.85 30.93 -28.34
N GLU A 241 29.35 31.70 -27.37
CA GLU A 241 29.69 33.12 -27.21
C GLU A 241 31.18 33.31 -26.93
N TYR A 242 31.76 32.48 -26.07
CA TYR A 242 33.18 32.49 -25.75
C TYR A 242 34.05 32.19 -26.98
N GLU A 243 33.72 31.17 -27.77
CA GLU A 243 34.44 30.85 -29.01
C GLU A 243 34.29 31.94 -30.08
N LEU A 244 33.10 32.52 -30.24
CA LEU A 244 32.90 33.67 -31.13
C LEU A 244 33.77 34.85 -30.71
N LEU A 245 33.88 35.11 -29.41
CA LEU A 245 34.65 36.22 -28.89
C LEU A 245 36.16 35.98 -29.02
N LYS A 246 36.64 34.74 -28.84
CA LYS A 246 38.00 34.33 -29.23
C LYS A 246 38.27 34.58 -30.71
N GLN A 247 37.35 34.19 -31.59
CA GLN A 247 37.48 34.43 -33.03
C GLN A 247 37.54 35.92 -33.35
N LYS A 248 36.68 36.75 -32.74
CA LYS A 248 36.73 38.22 -32.88
C LYS A 248 38.07 38.80 -32.43
N ILE A 249 38.61 38.35 -31.30
CA ILE A 249 39.91 38.81 -30.81
C ILE A 249 41.04 38.37 -31.75
N ALA A 250 41.03 37.13 -32.22
CA ALA A 250 42.00 36.62 -33.19
C ALA A 250 41.94 37.41 -34.51
N TYR A 251 40.74 37.71 -35.01
CA TYR A 251 40.47 38.56 -36.16
C TYR A 251 41.12 39.95 -35.99
N TYR A 252 40.86 40.64 -34.87
CA TYR A 252 41.43 41.96 -34.62
C TYR A 252 42.94 41.98 -34.34
N ASN A 253 43.56 40.83 -34.04
CA ASN A 253 44.99 40.69 -33.77
C ASN A 253 45.81 40.20 -34.98
N LEU A 254 45.18 39.81 -36.09
CA LEU A 254 45.87 39.40 -37.32
C LEU A 254 46.59 40.59 -37.97
N PRO A 255 47.86 40.46 -38.41
CA PRO A 255 48.63 41.54 -39.03
C PRO A 255 47.94 42.14 -40.27
N SER A 256 47.26 41.29 -41.06
CA SER A 256 46.50 41.66 -42.26
C SER A 256 45.12 42.26 -41.99
N GLN A 257 44.71 42.40 -40.73
CA GLN A 257 43.43 42.97 -40.31
C GLN A 257 43.56 43.98 -39.15
N SER A 258 44.80 44.44 -38.91
CA SER A 258 45.03 45.72 -38.24
C SER A 258 44.25 46.83 -38.97
N PHE A 259 43.94 47.94 -38.30
CA PHE A 259 43.20 49.07 -38.88
C PHE A 259 43.78 49.56 -40.23
N GLU A 260 45.07 49.33 -40.46
CA GLU A 260 45.80 49.64 -41.67
C GLU A 260 45.49 48.71 -42.87
N CYS A 261 44.69 47.64 -42.69
CA CYS A 261 44.40 46.64 -43.73
C CYS A 261 42.92 46.20 -43.80
N SER A 262 42.00 46.82 -43.08
CA SER A 262 40.56 46.50 -43.18
C SER A 262 39.94 47.09 -44.46
N THR A 263 39.16 46.29 -45.19
CA THR A 263 38.40 46.74 -46.38
C THR A 263 37.28 47.73 -46.04
N ILE A 264 36.96 47.91 -44.76
CA ILE A 264 36.00 48.91 -44.28
C ILE A 264 36.71 50.22 -43.91
N SER A 265 37.95 50.17 -43.41
CA SER A 265 38.76 51.38 -43.14
C SER A 265 39.35 52.00 -44.42
N HIS A 266 39.53 51.22 -45.48
CA HIS A 266 39.83 51.73 -46.83
C HIS A 266 38.62 51.68 -47.77
N HIS A 267 37.41 51.90 -47.25
CA HIS A 267 36.34 52.33 -48.14
C HIS A 267 36.67 53.77 -48.58
N PRO A 268 36.70 54.12 -49.88
CA PRO A 268 37.00 55.48 -50.36
C PRO A 268 36.04 56.57 -49.84
N LEU A 269 35.06 56.20 -49.01
CA LEU A 269 34.12 57.07 -48.31
C LEU A 269 34.62 57.57 -46.94
N ILE A 270 35.53 56.86 -46.26
CA ILE A 270 36.04 57.28 -44.93
C ILE A 270 37.29 58.16 -45.05
N ASP A 271 38.19 57.83 -45.99
CA ASP A 271 39.39 58.63 -46.28
C ASP A 271 39.07 59.91 -47.10
N SER A 272 37.85 60.04 -47.64
CA SER A 272 37.36 61.26 -48.29
C SER A 272 36.63 62.22 -47.34
N ILE A 273 36.49 61.87 -46.06
CA ILE A 273 35.93 62.77 -45.04
C ILE A 273 36.96 63.87 -44.76
N GLN A 274 36.74 65.05 -45.35
CA GLN A 274 37.61 66.22 -45.15
C GLN A 274 37.65 66.71 -43.69
N ASN A 275 36.67 66.32 -42.88
CA ASN A 275 36.60 66.67 -41.46
C ASN A 275 37.40 65.68 -40.60
N LEU A 276 38.64 66.06 -40.30
CA LEU A 276 39.59 65.33 -39.45
C LEU A 276 39.00 64.89 -38.10
N THR A 277 38.18 65.73 -37.47
CA THR A 277 37.57 65.44 -36.16
C THR A 277 36.62 64.25 -36.21
N VAL A 278 35.85 64.11 -37.29
CA VAL A 278 34.92 62.98 -37.50
C VAL A 278 35.68 61.70 -37.82
N GLN A 279 36.76 61.81 -38.59
CA GLN A 279 37.63 60.68 -38.93
C GLN A 279 38.33 60.10 -37.67
N GLU A 280 38.83 60.97 -36.80
CA GLU A 280 39.43 60.55 -35.52
C GLU A 280 38.39 59.96 -34.56
N ALA A 281 37.18 60.51 -34.52
CA ALA A 281 36.08 59.96 -33.72
C ALA A 281 35.70 58.52 -34.14
N LEU A 282 35.65 58.24 -35.45
CA LEU A 282 35.40 56.90 -35.99
C LEU A 282 36.53 55.91 -35.65
N LYS A 283 37.80 56.34 -35.76
CA LYS A 283 38.97 55.55 -35.32
C LYS A 283 38.89 55.20 -33.83
N LYS A 284 38.46 56.17 -33.01
CA LYS A 284 38.30 56.01 -31.57
C LYS A 284 37.17 55.02 -31.26
N GLN A 285 36.01 55.14 -31.90
CA GLN A 285 34.88 54.21 -31.72
C GLN A 285 35.26 52.76 -32.05
N PHE A 286 36.07 52.53 -33.09
CA PHE A 286 36.51 51.18 -33.43
C PHE A 286 37.46 50.59 -32.37
N LYS A 287 38.42 51.39 -31.88
CA LYS A 287 39.27 51.00 -30.74
C LYS A 287 38.44 50.72 -29.49
N GLU A 288 37.42 51.53 -29.23
CA GLU A 288 36.48 51.31 -28.13
C GLU A 288 35.73 49.98 -28.28
N VAL A 289 35.25 49.62 -29.47
CA VAL A 289 34.59 48.33 -29.72
C VAL A 289 35.54 47.15 -29.47
N ALA A 290 36.80 47.23 -29.88
CA ALA A 290 37.80 46.19 -29.62
C ALA A 290 38.13 46.07 -28.12
N ILE A 291 38.28 47.20 -27.42
CA ILE A 291 38.51 47.23 -25.96
C ILE A 291 37.29 46.66 -25.22
N GLN A 292 36.07 47.08 -25.58
CA GLN A 292 34.83 46.57 -24.98
C GLN A 292 34.70 45.07 -25.20
N SER A 293 34.98 44.57 -26.39
CA SER A 293 34.96 43.13 -26.68
C SER A 293 35.96 42.35 -25.80
N ARG A 294 37.16 42.92 -25.55
CA ARG A 294 38.17 42.32 -24.68
C ARG A 294 37.78 42.34 -23.20
N ILE A 295 37.16 43.44 -22.73
CA ILE A 295 36.63 43.56 -21.37
C ILE A 295 35.51 42.54 -21.15
N THR A 296 34.59 42.39 -22.10
CA THR A 296 33.51 41.39 -22.03
C THR A 296 34.06 39.96 -21.95
N LEU A 297 35.08 39.62 -22.75
CA LEU A 297 35.72 38.29 -22.67
C LEU A 297 36.35 38.04 -21.30
N PHE A 298 37.05 39.03 -20.78
CA PHE A 298 37.71 38.92 -19.49
C PHE A 298 36.69 38.74 -18.35
N ASN A 299 35.57 39.46 -18.38
CA ASN A 299 34.48 39.31 -17.41
C ASN A 299 33.79 37.94 -17.51
N MET A 300 33.59 37.41 -18.73
CA MET A 300 33.07 36.04 -18.92
C MET A 300 34.03 34.98 -18.37
N TYR A 301 35.34 35.15 -18.59
CA TYR A 301 36.36 34.26 -18.05
C TYR A 301 36.41 34.27 -16.52
N LEU A 302 36.33 35.45 -15.90
CA LEU A 302 36.28 35.58 -14.44
C LEU A 302 35.03 34.90 -13.85
N LYS A 303 33.86 35.12 -14.46
CA LYS A 303 32.61 34.48 -14.02
C LYS A 303 32.67 32.95 -14.14
N SER A 304 33.21 32.44 -15.24
CA SER A 304 33.42 31.00 -15.42
C SER A 304 34.42 30.39 -14.43
N ALA A 305 35.41 31.15 -13.95
CA ALA A 305 36.37 30.69 -12.95
C ALA A 305 35.79 30.72 -11.51
N GLU A 306 34.80 31.57 -11.25
CA GLU A 306 34.07 31.64 -9.98
C GLU A 306 33.02 30.52 -9.86
N ASP A 307 32.31 30.19 -10.94
CA ASP A 307 31.30 29.12 -10.97
C ASP A 307 31.91 27.69 -10.85
N GLN A 308 33.24 27.55 -10.93
CA GLN A 308 33.99 26.29 -10.78
C GLN A 308 34.61 26.07 -9.38
N ARG A 309 34.40 26.98 -8.43
CA ARG A 309 34.84 26.85 -7.02
C ARG A 309 33.73 26.40 -6.10
#